data_AF-I4D824-F1
#
_entry.id   AF-I4D824-F1
#
_cell.length_a   1.000
_cell.length_b   1.000
_cell.length_c   1.000
_cell.angle_alpha   90.00
_cell.angle_beta   90.00
_cell.angle_gamma   90.00
#
_symmetry.space_group_name_H-M   'P 1'
#
loop_
_entity.id
_entity.type
_entity.pdbx_description
1 polymer ?
#
loop_
_entity_poly.entity_id
_entity_poly.type
_entity_poly.pdbx_seq_one_letter_code
_entity_poly.pdbx_strand_id
1 'polypeptide(L)' 'MARIRTIKQAVQSIKEQDPESCISEWWVRQLVKSGKLKCHMAGNRYLIDMDLLEDYLKNPPAEETGRKPLGILRKIEV' A
#
# COMPACT_ATOMS: atom_id res chain seq x y z
N MET A 1 -15.86 -1.43 -15.93
CA MET A 1 -15.77 -2.64 -15.06
C MET A 1 -14.53 -2.46 -14.19
N ALA A 2 -14.59 -2.74 -12.89
CA ALA A 2 -13.48 -2.48 -11.98
C ALA A 2 -12.28 -3.39 -12.32
N ARG A 3 -11.07 -2.81 -12.45
CA ARG A 3 -9.84 -3.54 -12.76
C ARG A 3 -9.24 -4.11 -11.48
N ILE A 4 -9.84 -5.17 -10.96
CA ILE A 4 -9.42 -5.78 -9.69
C ILE A 4 -8.33 -6.83 -9.93
N ARG A 5 -7.22 -6.72 -9.19
CA ARG A 5 -6.10 -7.66 -9.21
C ARG A 5 -5.62 -8.00 -7.80
N THR A 6 -4.97 -9.15 -7.66
CA THR A 6 -4.22 -9.46 -6.43
C THR A 6 -2.94 -8.62 -6.35
N ILE A 7 -2.36 -8.43 -5.16
CA ILE A 7 -1.09 -7.68 -4.99
C ILE A 7 -0.01 -8.12 -5.98
N LYS A 8 0.21 -9.44 -6.11
CA LYS A 8 1.21 -9.99 -7.03
C LYS A 8 0.92 -9.64 -8.49
N GLN A 9 -0.34 -9.79 -8.90
CA GLN A 9 -0.76 -9.45 -10.26
C GLN A 9 -0.73 -7.95 -10.52
N ALA A 10 -1.01 -7.11 -9.51
CA ALA A 10 -0.96 -5.66 -9.64
C ALA A 10 0.47 -5.19 -9.93
N VAL A 11 1.46 -5.68 -9.16
CA VAL A 11 2.88 -5.38 -9.38
C VAL A 11 3.34 -5.90 -10.75
N GLN A 12 2.94 -7.12 -11.12
CA GLN A 12 3.27 -7.68 -12.43
C GLN A 12 2.70 -6.83 -13.58
N SER A 13 1.44 -6.41 -13.49
CA SER A 13 0.81 -5.55 -14.50
C SER A 13 1.47 -4.18 -14.58
N ILE A 14 1.90 -3.61 -13.46
CA ILE A 14 2.66 -2.35 -13.47
C ILE A 14 4.00 -2.53 -14.17
N LYS A 15 4.73 -3.63 -13.91
CA LYS A 15 6.00 -3.92 -14.58
C LYS A 15 5.86 -4.20 -16.08
N GLU A 16 4.72 -4.77 -16.49
CA GLU A 16 4.39 -4.96 -17.90
C GLU A 16 4.13 -3.62 -18.63
N GLN A 17 3.54 -2.65 -17.93
CA GLN A 17 3.30 -1.30 -18.46
C GLN A 17 4.53 -0.40 -18.38
N ASP A 18 5.28 -0.50 -17.29
CA ASP A 18 6.50 0.25 -16.99
C ASP A 18 7.58 -0.69 -16.43
N PRO A 19 8.46 -1.22 -17.30
CA PRO A 19 9.53 -2.13 -16.89
C PRO A 19 10.56 -1.52 -15.93
N GLU A 20 10.69 -0.19 -15.89
CA GLU A 20 11.64 0.50 -15.02
C GLU A 20 11.06 0.76 -13.62
N SER A 21 9.77 0.47 -13.42
CA SER A 21 9.12 0.62 -12.13
C SER A 21 9.76 -0.26 -11.06
N CYS A 22 10.34 0.41 -10.05
CA CYS A 22 10.93 -0.25 -8.87
C CYS A 22 9.88 -0.64 -7.81
N ILE A 23 8.61 -0.79 -8.21
CA ILE A 23 7.51 -1.13 -7.31
C ILE A 23 7.61 -2.60 -6.90
N SER A 24 7.63 -2.84 -5.59
CA SER A 24 7.72 -4.18 -5.00
C SER A 24 6.40 -4.64 -4.38
N GLU A 25 6.18 -5.95 -4.34
CA GLU A 25 5.02 -6.54 -3.65
C GLU A 25 4.98 -6.16 -2.16
N TRP A 26 6.15 -6.04 -1.53
CA TRP A 26 6.25 -5.67 -0.12
C TRP A 26 5.74 -4.25 0.11
N TRP A 27 6.11 -3.30 -0.76
CA TRP A 27 5.67 -1.91 -0.66
C TRP A 27 4.15 -1.79 -0.85
N VAL A 28 3.59 -2.44 -1.87
CA VAL A 28 2.13 -2.46 -2.08
C VAL A 28 1.41 -3.10 -0.89
N ARG A 29 1.98 -4.15 -0.29
CA ARG A 29 1.43 -4.77 0.92
C ARG A 29 1.48 -3.82 2.12
N GLN A 30 2.53 -3.01 2.26
CA GLN A 30 2.61 -1.98 3.30
C GLN A 30 1.59 -0.88 3.09
N LEU A 31 1.35 -0.44 1.85
CA LEU A 31 0.31 0.55 1.53
C LEU A 31 -1.08 0.06 1.95
N VAL A 32 -1.40 -1.21 1.64
CA VAL A 32 -2.65 -1.83 2.05
C VAL A 32 -2.74 -1.95 3.57
N LYS A 33 -1.69 -2.46 4.23
CA LYS A 33 -1.68 -2.63 5.70
C LYS A 33 -1.73 -1.31 6.48
N SER A 34 -1.17 -0.25 5.92
CA SER A 34 -1.23 1.09 6.50
C SER A 34 -2.59 1.77 6.29
N GLY A 35 -3.50 1.16 5.53
CA GLY A 35 -4.84 1.71 5.26
C GLY A 35 -4.84 2.89 4.28
N LYS A 36 -3.69 3.21 3.68
CA LYS A 36 -3.56 4.31 2.71
C LYS A 36 -4.28 4.02 1.39
N LEU A 37 -4.45 2.74 1.08
CA LEU A 37 -5.09 2.28 -0.16
C LEU A 37 -6.27 1.38 0.16
N LYS A 38 -7.44 1.68 -0.43
CA LYS A 38 -8.66 0.88 -0.26
C LYS A 38 -8.51 -0.47 -0.96
N CYS A 39 -8.69 -1.56 -0.21
CA CYS A 39 -8.63 -2.91 -0.73
C CYS A 39 -9.82 -3.75 -0.26
N HIS A 40 -10.17 -4.77 -1.03
CA HIS A 40 -11.11 -5.82 -0.62
C HIS A 40 -10.36 -7.07 -0.21
N MET A 41 -10.81 -7.74 0.85
CA MET A 41 -10.23 -9.00 1.28
C MET A 41 -11.06 -10.17 0.75
N ALA A 42 -10.42 -11.10 0.05
CA ALA A 42 -11.03 -12.34 -0.44
C ALA A 42 -10.27 -13.54 0.16
N GLY A 43 -10.77 -14.03 1.29
CA GLY A 43 -10.08 -15.03 2.12
C GLY A 43 -8.75 -14.48 2.63
N ASN A 44 -7.64 -15.10 2.20
CA ASN A 44 -6.28 -14.71 2.61
C ASN A 44 -5.60 -13.72 1.65
N ARG A 45 -6.28 -13.31 0.57
CA ARG A 45 -5.71 -12.44 -0.47
C ARG A 45 -6.34 -11.05 -0.43
N TYR A 46 -5.50 -10.05 -0.69
CA TYR A 46 -5.94 -8.68 -0.91
C TYR A 46 -6.19 -8.47 -2.41
N LEU A 47 -7.38 -7.96 -2.69
CA LEU A 47 -7.83 -7.51 -3.99
C LEU A 47 -7.74 -5.98 -4.03
N ILE A 48 -6.96 -5.49 -4.97
CA ILE A 48 -6.70 -4.07 -5.18
C ILE A 48 -7.33 -3.66 -6.51
N ASP A 49 -7.97 -2.50 -6.51
CA ASP A 49 -8.39 -1.84 -7.73
C ASP A 49 -7.18 -1.13 -8.35
N MET A 50 -6.85 -1.48 -9.60
CA MET A 50 -5.73 -0.88 -10.32
C MET A 50 -5.95 0.62 -10.56
N ASP A 51 -7.19 1.05 -10.75
CA ASP A 51 -7.50 2.46 -11.03
C ASP A 51 -7.19 3.33 -9.79
N LEU A 52 -7.51 2.82 -8.59
CA LEU A 52 -7.16 3.48 -7.33
C LEU A 52 -5.66 3.48 -7.05
N LEU A 53 -4.95 2.42 -7.45
CA LEU A 53 -3.50 2.33 -7.30
C LEU A 53 -2.79 3.33 -8.24
N GLU A 54 -3.23 3.43 -9.48
CA GLU A 54 -2.74 4.43 -10.44
C GLU A 54 -3.01 5.86 -9.96
N ASP A 55 -4.21 6.13 -9.43
CA ASP A 55 -4.57 7.43 -8.86
C ASP A 55 -3.69 7.80 -7.66
N TYR A 56 -3.47 6.84 -6.75
CA TYR A 56 -2.58 7.02 -5.60
C TYR A 56 -1.13 7.33 -6.03
N LEU A 57 -0.65 6.68 -7.10
CA LEU A 57 0.70 6.93 -7.64
C LEU A 57 0.81 8.31 -8.30
N LYS A 58 -0.24 8.78 -8.97
CA LYS A 58 -0.30 10.11 -9.59
C LYS A 58 -0.41 11.22 -8.55
N ASN A 59 -1.16 10.98 -7.48
CA ASN A 59 -1.40 11.95 -6.43
C ASN A 59 -1.08 11.34 -5.05
N PRO A 60 0.20 11.18 -4.70
CA PRO A 60 0.58 10.65 -3.40
C PRO A 60 0.10 11.62 -2.31
N PRO A 61 -0.62 11.14 -1.28
CA PRO A 61 -1.01 12.00 -0.17
C PRO A 61 0.25 12.52 0.52
N ALA A 62 0.22 13.80 0.91
CA ALA A 62 1.31 14.41 1.67
C ALA A 62 1.62 13.52 2.88
N GLU A 63 2.86 13.06 3.00
CA GLU A 63 3.24 12.21 4.12
C GLU A 63 3.05 12.99 5.41
N GLU A 64 2.17 12.51 6.29
CA GLU A 64 2.23 12.87 7.70
C GLU A 64 3.57 12.35 8.22
N THR A 65 4.58 13.22 8.22
CA THR A 65 5.93 13.00 8.79
C THR A 65 5.89 12.89 10.32
N GLY A 66 4.78 12.40 10.88
CA GLY A 66 4.69 11.97 12.26
C GLY A 66 5.43 10.64 12.40
N ARG A 67 6.75 10.70 12.60
CA ARG A 67 7.47 9.57 13.17
C ARG A 67 6.76 9.20 14.47
N LYS A 68 6.08 8.04 14.50
CA LYS A 68 5.53 7.50 15.75
C LYS A 68 6.72 7.41 16.71
N PRO A 69 6.65 8.02 17.90
CA PRO A 69 7.78 8.01 18.80
C PRO A 69 8.07 6.56 19.21
N LEU A 70 9.21 6.04 18.75
CA LEU A 70 9.71 4.72 19.10
C LEU A 70 10.48 4.84 20.42
N GLY A 71 10.28 3.90 21.33
CA GLY A 71 11.06 3.86 22.58
C GLY A 71 10.65 4.86 23.65
N ILE A 72 9.36 5.24 23.74
CA ILE A 72 8.88 5.97 24.92
C ILE A 72 8.79 4.99 26.10
N LEU A 73 9.68 5.15 27.08
CA LEU A 73 9.52 4.52 28.40
C LEU A 73 8.35 5.18 29.13
N ARG A 74 7.40 4.38 29.63
CA ARG A 74 6.33 4.88 30.49
C ARG A 74 6.86 5.11 31.90
N LYS A 75 6.66 6.31 32.45
CA LYS A 75 6.88 6.58 33.88
C LYS A 75 5.85 5.79 34.69
N ILE A 76 6.32 5.09 35.73
CA ILE A 76 5.48 4.42 36.73
C ILE A 76 5.55 5.29 37.98
N GLU A 77 4.40 5.70 38.50
CA GLU A 77 4.33 6.35 39.81
C GLU A 77 4.20 5.27 40.87
N VAL A 78 5.15 5.25 41.82
CA VAL A 78 5.20 4.37 42.98
C VAL A 78 4.80 5.19 44.20
#